data_AF-J2P784-F1
#
_entry.id   AF-J2P784-F1
#
_cell.length_a   1.000
_cell.length_b   1.000
_cell.length_c   1.000
_cell.angle_alpha   90.00
_cell.angle_beta   90.00
_cell.angle_gamma   90.00
#
_symmetry.space_group_name_H-M   'P 1'
#
loop_
_entity.id
_entity.type
_entity.pdbx_description
1 polymer ?
#
loop_
_entity_poly.entity_id
_entity_poly.type
_entity_poly.pdbx_seq_one_letter_code
_entity_poly.pdbx_strand_id
1 'polypeptide(L)'
;MQGDALEGEFRARIREPNFPCVGAKSALAKGSLKIVAARDLTSSWNDVVIHRELLAWSKEYQQEREGLRSLAVVFEGPHDLDEPAFEAAMWERIQSFADKDAWLGQPYDDSVSPNPEDPHFSLSFGGSAFFVVGLHPNASRPA
;
A
#
# COMPACT_ATOMS: atom_id res chain seq x y z
N MET A 1 -18.44 0.15 -10.13
CA MET A 1 -19.40 1.07 -9.49
C MET A 1 -19.05 1.41 -8.04
N GLN A 2 -18.82 0.46 -7.12
CA GLN A 2 -18.43 0.83 -5.74
C GLN A 2 -16.93 1.19 -5.61
N GLY A 3 -16.04 0.43 -6.28
CA GLY A 3 -14.61 0.76 -6.31
C GLY A 3 -14.27 2.11 -6.94
N ASP A 4 -14.94 2.47 -8.05
CA ASP A 4 -14.73 3.76 -8.73
C ASP A 4 -15.04 4.96 -7.82
N ALA A 5 -16.02 4.81 -6.92
CA ALA A 5 -16.39 5.84 -5.96
C ALA A 5 -15.30 6.02 -4.89
N LEU A 6 -14.82 4.93 -4.27
CA LEU A 6 -13.73 4.98 -3.29
C LEU A 6 -12.44 5.58 -3.85
N GLU A 7 -12.09 5.21 -5.08
CA GLU A 7 -10.93 5.78 -5.77
C GLU A 7 -11.09 7.29 -5.97
N GLY A 8 -12.28 7.73 -6.41
CA GLY A 8 -12.61 9.15 -6.59
C GLY A 8 -12.56 9.93 -5.29
N GLU A 9 -13.15 9.40 -4.21
CA GLU A 9 -13.15 9.99 -2.87
C GLU A 9 -11.73 10.12 -2.32
N PHE A 10 -10.91 9.07 -2.44
CA PHE A 10 -9.53 9.13 -1.97
C PHE A 10 -8.69 10.13 -2.78
N ARG A 11 -8.89 10.21 -4.10
CA ARG A 11 -8.25 11.27 -4.93
C ARG A 11 -8.67 12.66 -4.50
N ALA A 12 -9.92 12.86 -4.10
CA ALA A 12 -10.39 14.15 -3.58
C ALA A 12 -9.70 14.46 -2.24
N ARG A 13 -9.64 13.48 -1.33
CA ARG A 13 -9.00 13.62 -0.01
C ARG A 13 -7.52 13.98 -0.10
N ILE A 14 -6.76 13.39 -1.02
CA ILE A 14 -5.33 13.73 -1.22
C ILE A 14 -5.15 15.21 -1.60
N ARG A 15 -6.11 15.80 -2.33
CA ARG A 15 -6.04 17.22 -2.76
C ARG A 15 -6.34 18.19 -1.64
N GLU A 16 -6.86 17.73 -0.51
CA GLU A 16 -7.14 18.60 0.63
C GLU A 16 -5.84 19.20 1.18
N PRO A 17 -5.83 20.50 1.56
CA PRO A 17 -4.65 21.16 2.10
C PRO A 17 -4.04 20.41 3.28
N ASN A 18 -4.89 19.88 4.17
CA ASN A 18 -4.50 19.23 5.42
C ASN A 18 -4.19 17.74 5.27
N PHE A 19 -4.18 17.19 4.06
CA PHE A 19 -3.79 15.79 3.88
C PHE A 19 -2.28 15.58 4.14
N PRO A 20 -1.89 14.65 5.02
CA PRO A 20 -0.55 14.61 5.63
C PRO A 20 0.53 14.03 4.70
N CYS A 21 0.14 13.14 3.78
CA CYS A 21 1.10 12.39 2.99
C CYS A 21 1.55 13.19 1.75
N VAL A 22 2.65 13.94 1.92
CA VAL A 22 3.31 14.70 0.84
C VAL A 22 3.70 13.79 -0.33
N GLY A 23 4.11 12.53 -0.04
CA GLY A 23 4.43 11.53 -1.07
C GLY A 23 3.24 11.22 -1.97
N ALA A 24 2.07 10.93 -1.38
CA ALA A 24 0.84 10.69 -2.13
C ALA A 24 0.36 11.93 -2.90
N LYS A 25 0.52 13.14 -2.35
CA LYS A 25 0.28 14.40 -3.08
C LYS A 25 1.17 14.54 -4.31
N SER A 26 2.48 14.29 -4.16
CA SER A 26 3.47 14.34 -5.24
C SER A 26 3.18 13.30 -6.33
N ALA A 27 2.88 12.06 -5.93
CA ALA A 27 2.51 10.99 -6.86
C ALA A 27 1.22 11.30 -7.63
N LEU A 28 0.19 11.85 -6.95
CA LEU A 28 -1.04 12.27 -7.61
C LEU A 28 -0.79 13.40 -8.61
N ALA A 29 0.01 14.41 -8.25
CA ALA A 29 0.33 15.53 -9.13
C ALA A 29 1.12 15.12 -10.39
N LYS A 30 1.93 14.06 -10.28
CA LYS A 30 2.73 13.50 -11.38
C LYS A 30 2.02 12.40 -12.18
N GLY A 31 0.79 12.03 -11.79
CA GLY A 31 0.05 10.94 -12.43
C GLY A 31 0.61 9.54 -12.14
N SER A 32 1.49 9.41 -11.14
CA SER A 32 2.18 8.17 -10.76
C SER A 32 1.57 7.50 -9.52
N LEU A 33 0.29 7.80 -9.23
CA LEU A 33 -0.49 7.20 -8.16
C LEU A 33 -1.53 6.23 -8.73
N LYS A 34 -1.36 4.95 -8.40
CA LYS A 34 -2.37 3.90 -8.57
C LYS A 34 -3.19 3.76 -7.30
N ILE A 35 -4.49 3.54 -7.44
CA ILE A 35 -5.40 3.31 -6.31
C ILE A 35 -6.11 1.99 -6.56
N VAL A 36 -6.22 1.17 -5.53
CA VAL A 36 -6.90 -0.11 -5.54
C VAL A 36 -7.96 -0.08 -4.45
N ALA A 37 -9.24 -0.16 -4.84
CA ALA A 37 -10.32 -0.30 -3.88
C ALA A 37 -10.41 -1.74 -3.34
N ALA A 38 -10.55 -1.86 -2.02
CA ALA A 38 -10.70 -3.10 -1.29
C ALA A 38 -11.86 -2.98 -0.28
N ARG A 39 -12.37 -4.11 0.20
CA ARG A 39 -13.57 -4.13 1.03
C ARG A 39 -13.23 -3.97 2.51
N ASP A 40 -12.61 -4.99 3.08
CA ASP A 40 -12.42 -5.09 4.52
C ASP A 40 -10.94 -5.31 4.85
N LEU A 41 -10.33 -4.40 5.61
CA LEU A 41 -8.93 -4.49 6.03
C LEU A 41 -8.66 -5.73 6.91
N THR A 42 -9.67 -6.20 7.65
CA THR A 42 -9.59 -7.38 8.53
C THR A 42 -9.86 -8.69 7.79
N SER A 43 -10.14 -8.64 6.49
CA SER A 43 -10.37 -9.82 5.66
C SER A 43 -9.32 -9.98 4.56
N SER A 44 -8.92 -11.23 4.30
CA SER A 44 -8.04 -11.58 3.18
C SER A 44 -8.73 -11.62 1.81
N TRP A 45 -10.02 -11.23 1.75
CA TRP A 45 -10.86 -11.32 0.54
C TRP A 45 -10.22 -10.67 -0.70
N ASN A 46 -9.54 -9.53 -0.51
CA ASN A 46 -8.91 -8.78 -1.60
C ASN A 46 -7.43 -9.09 -1.79
N ASP A 47 -6.82 -9.95 -0.97
CA ASP A 47 -5.36 -10.09 -0.92
C ASP A 47 -4.76 -10.55 -2.24
N VAL A 48 -5.41 -11.49 -2.94
CA VAL A 48 -4.95 -11.96 -4.24
C VAL A 48 -5.02 -10.86 -5.31
N VAL A 49 -6.06 -10.02 -5.25
CA VAL A 49 -6.23 -8.91 -6.19
C VAL A 49 -5.18 -7.84 -5.92
N ILE A 50 -5.01 -7.41 -4.66
CA ILE A 50 -4.02 -6.42 -4.26
C ILE A 50 -2.60 -6.91 -4.62
N HIS A 51 -2.30 -8.18 -4.32
CA HIS A 51 -1.02 -8.79 -4.63
C HIS A 51 -0.71 -8.77 -6.13
N ARG A 52 -1.69 -9.12 -6.97
CA ARG A 52 -1.54 -9.03 -8.43
C ARG A 52 -1.23 -7.60 -8.89
N GLU A 53 -1.89 -6.60 -8.29
CA GLU A 53 -1.62 -5.20 -8.61
C GLU A 53 -0.22 -4.76 -8.15
N LEU A 54 0.27 -5.25 -7.01
CA LEU A 54 1.64 -5.05 -6.55
C LEU A 54 2.66 -5.62 -7.55
N LEU A 55 2.47 -6.86 -8.01
CA LEU A 55 3.36 -7.47 -9.01
C LEU A 55 3.40 -6.69 -10.33
N ALA A 56 2.23 -6.27 -10.81
CA ALA A 56 2.13 -5.45 -12.02
C ALA A 56 2.88 -4.12 -11.82
N TRP A 57 2.69 -3.48 -10.67
CA TRP A 57 3.33 -2.22 -10.32
C TRP A 57 4.85 -2.32 -10.24
N SER A 58 5.36 -3.38 -9.59
CA SER A 58 6.80 -3.67 -9.50
C SER A 58 7.40 -3.90 -10.89
N LYS A 59 6.73 -4.68 -11.75
CA LYS A 59 7.18 -4.95 -13.11
C LYS A 59 7.24 -3.66 -13.95
N GLU A 60 6.22 -2.81 -13.89
CA GLU A 60 6.23 -1.53 -14.60
C GLU A 60 7.36 -0.62 -14.10
N TYR A 61 7.60 -0.57 -12.79
CA TYR A 61 8.69 0.23 -12.22
C TYR A 61 10.08 -0.26 -12.67
N GLN A 62 10.29 -1.58 -12.75
CA GLN A 62 11.56 -2.15 -13.23
C GLN A 62 11.83 -1.80 -14.70
N GLN A 63 10.77 -1.59 -15.51
CA GLN A 63 10.88 -1.16 -16.90
C GLN A 63 11.17 0.34 -17.03
N GLU A 64 10.62 1.15 -16.14
CA GLU A 64 10.76 2.62 -16.14
C GLU A 64 10.99 3.13 -14.72
N ARG A 65 12.27 3.24 -14.33
CA ARG A 65 12.69 3.56 -12.95
C ARG A 65 12.60 5.05 -12.58
N GLU A 66 11.79 5.83 -13.30
CA GLU A 66 11.74 7.28 -13.12
C GLU A 66 10.67 7.72 -12.12
N GLY A 67 11.07 8.68 -11.27
CA GLY A 67 10.16 9.41 -10.39
C GLY A 67 9.66 8.62 -9.18
N LEU A 68 8.84 9.31 -8.38
CA LEU A 68 8.13 8.72 -7.26
C LEU A 68 6.88 8.01 -7.80
N ARG A 69 6.75 6.71 -7.53
CA ARG A 69 5.56 5.91 -7.83
C ARG A 69 4.90 5.47 -6.52
N SER A 70 3.57 5.45 -6.49
CA SER A 70 2.82 5.00 -5.31
C SER A 70 1.61 4.17 -5.70
N LEU A 71 1.36 3.12 -4.94
CA LEU A 71 0.14 2.32 -5.00
C LEU A 71 -0.55 2.46 -3.65
N ALA A 72 -1.79 2.95 -3.65
CA ALA A 72 -2.62 3.08 -2.47
C ALA A 72 -3.74 2.04 -2.48
N VAL A 73 -3.87 1.27 -1.41
CA VAL A 73 -5.03 0.39 -1.19
C VAL A 73 -6.01 1.12 -0.27
N VAL A 74 -7.25 1.27 -0.70
CA VAL A 74 -8.30 1.97 0.04
C VAL A 74 -9.37 0.96 0.42
N PHE A 75 -9.54 0.72 1.72
CA PHE A 75 -10.53 -0.22 2.24
C PHE A 75 -11.85 0.51 2.56
N GLU A 76 -12.99 -0.10 2.24
CA GLU A 76 -14.35 0.36 2.60
C GLU A 76 -14.59 0.34 4.11
N GLY A 77 -13.84 -0.47 4.84
CA GLY A 77 -13.87 -0.54 6.29
C GLY A 77 -12.95 -1.64 6.82
N PRO A 78 -13.08 -1.98 8.11
CA PRO A 78 -13.84 -1.27 9.14
C PRO A 78 -13.32 0.15 9.42
N HIS A 79 -14.19 1.01 9.97
CA HIS A 79 -13.86 2.42 10.32
C HIS A 79 -13.70 2.67 11.82
N ASP A 80 -13.96 1.66 12.64
CA ASP A 80 -14.05 1.70 14.10
C ASP A 80 -12.86 1.02 14.80
N LEU A 81 -11.81 0.66 14.05
CA LEU A 81 -10.58 0.16 14.64
C LEU A 81 -9.91 1.24 15.49
N ASP A 82 -9.27 0.82 16.57
CA ASP A 82 -8.26 1.61 17.26
C ASP A 82 -6.90 1.45 16.57
N GLU A 83 -5.90 2.22 17.00
CA GLU A 83 -4.57 2.17 16.36
C GLU A 83 -3.93 0.77 16.43
N PRO A 84 -3.94 0.05 17.58
CA PRO A 84 -3.39 -1.30 17.64
C PRO A 84 -4.11 -2.30 16.71
N ALA A 85 -5.44 -2.26 16.64
CA ALA A 85 -6.19 -3.17 15.77
C ALA A 85 -5.97 -2.85 14.29
N PHE A 86 -5.88 -1.56 13.94
CA PHE A 86 -5.52 -1.13 12.58
C PHE A 86 -4.13 -1.62 12.19
N GLU A 87 -3.13 -1.42 13.06
CA GLU A 87 -1.76 -1.85 12.81
C GLU A 87 -1.68 -3.38 12.64
N ALA A 88 -2.33 -4.13 13.53
CA ALA A 88 -2.38 -5.59 13.45
C ALA A 88 -2.99 -6.07 12.13
N ALA A 89 -4.15 -5.51 11.74
CA ALA A 89 -4.81 -5.87 10.50
C ALA A 89 -3.97 -5.50 9.27
N MET A 90 -3.34 -4.31 9.26
CA MET A 90 -2.44 -3.88 8.18
C MET A 90 -1.26 -4.86 8.03
N TRP A 91 -0.61 -5.24 9.12
CA TRP A 91 0.50 -6.20 9.09
C TRP A 91 0.05 -7.60 8.67
N GLU A 92 -1.15 -8.04 9.05
CA GLU A 92 -1.70 -9.32 8.60
C GLU A 92 -1.89 -9.35 7.07
N ARG A 93 -2.37 -8.25 6.48
CA ARG A 93 -2.49 -8.12 5.01
C ARG A 93 -1.11 -8.09 4.35
N ILE A 94 -0.15 -7.33 4.89
CA ILE A 94 1.24 -7.27 4.38
C ILE A 94 1.89 -8.65 4.40
N GLN A 95 1.77 -9.38 5.52
CA GLN A 95 2.28 -10.74 5.63
C GLN A 95 1.64 -11.66 4.60
N SER A 96 0.32 -11.56 4.42
CA SER A 96 -0.43 -12.32 3.42
C SER A 96 0.04 -12.04 1.98
N PHE A 97 0.55 -10.84 1.68
CA PHE A 97 1.16 -10.52 0.38
C PHE A 97 2.56 -11.14 0.24
N ALA A 98 3.38 -11.08 1.30
CA ALA A 98 4.70 -11.69 1.31
C ALA A 98 4.63 -13.22 1.14
N ASP A 99 3.67 -13.88 1.81
CA ASP A 99 3.42 -15.31 1.68
C ASP A 99 3.04 -15.69 0.24
N LYS A 100 2.26 -14.86 -0.45
CA LYS A 100 1.88 -15.06 -1.86
C LYS A 100 3.07 -14.88 -2.80
N ASP A 101 3.93 -13.90 -2.51
CA ASP A 101 5.18 -13.70 -3.24
C ASP A 101 6.08 -14.95 -3.14
N ALA A 102 6.28 -15.44 -1.91
CA ALA A 102 7.04 -16.65 -1.65
C ALA A 102 6.43 -17.88 -2.35
N TRP A 103 5.10 -18.04 -2.28
CA TRP A 103 4.39 -19.13 -2.95
C TRP A 103 4.55 -19.11 -4.48
N LEU A 104 4.56 -17.91 -5.08
CA LEU A 104 4.78 -17.71 -6.52
C LEU A 104 6.26 -17.69 -6.92
N GLY A 105 7.18 -17.90 -5.97
CA GLY A 105 8.62 -17.87 -6.21
C GLY A 105 9.14 -16.52 -6.67
N GLN A 106 8.47 -15.42 -6.28
CA GLN A 106 8.96 -14.08 -6.55
C GLN A 106 10.22 -13.81 -5.74
N PRO A 107 11.29 -13.25 -6.35
CA PRO A 107 12.48 -12.89 -5.60
C PRO A 107 12.18 -11.73 -4.66
N TYR A 108 12.86 -11.70 -3.51
CA TYR A 108 12.98 -10.48 -2.72
C TYR A 108 13.92 -9.50 -3.45
N ASP A 109 13.75 -8.20 -3.27
CA ASP A 109 14.70 -7.22 -3.80
C ASP A 109 16.03 -7.33 -3.05
N ASP A 110 17.11 -7.66 -3.79
CA ASP A 110 18.46 -7.89 -3.24
C ASP A 110 19.09 -6.64 -2.60
N SER A 111 18.52 -5.45 -2.82
CA SER A 111 19.03 -4.19 -2.25
C SER A 111 18.53 -3.90 -0.83
N VAL A 112 17.60 -4.71 -0.31
CA VAL A 112 16.99 -4.52 1.00
C VAL A 112 16.94 -5.82 1.80
N SER A 113 16.76 -5.68 3.11
CA SER A 113 16.72 -6.81 4.04
C SER A 113 15.29 -7.12 4.47
N PRO A 114 14.88 -8.40 4.53
CA PRO A 114 13.62 -8.78 5.16
C PRO A 114 13.72 -8.80 6.69
N ASN A 115 14.91 -8.65 7.28
CA ASN A 115 15.11 -8.67 8.72
C ASN A 115 14.71 -7.33 9.35
N PRO A 116 13.71 -7.26 10.25
CA PRO A 116 13.29 -6.02 10.89
C PRO A 116 14.36 -5.38 11.79
N GLU A 117 15.39 -6.13 12.22
CA GLU A 117 16.52 -5.61 12.99
C GLU A 117 17.65 -5.04 12.11
N ASP A 118 17.57 -5.20 10.79
CA ASP A 118 18.57 -4.71 9.85
C ASP A 118 18.32 -3.22 9.54
N PRO A 119 19.35 -2.35 9.54
CA PRO A 119 19.20 -0.96 9.13
C PRO A 119 18.72 -0.77 7.68
N HIS A 120 18.84 -1.79 6.83
CA HIS A 120 18.30 -1.82 5.46
C HIS A 120 16.97 -2.55 5.37
N PHE A 121 16.25 -2.72 6.49
CA PHE A 121 14.93 -3.33 6.49
C PHE A 121 13.99 -2.61 5.53
N SER A 122 13.38 -3.36 4.62
CA SER A 122 12.30 -2.88 3.77
C SER A 122 11.47 -4.05 3.30
N LEU A 123 10.19 -3.81 3.03
CA LEU A 123 9.30 -4.82 2.44
C LEU A 123 9.62 -4.97 0.95
N SER A 124 9.45 -6.17 0.40
CA SER A 124 9.59 -6.38 -1.03
C SER A 124 8.41 -7.18 -1.59
N PHE A 125 7.94 -6.75 -2.76
CA PHE A 125 6.91 -7.43 -3.53
C PHE A 125 7.29 -7.46 -5.00
N GLY A 126 7.23 -8.62 -5.65
CA GLY A 126 7.58 -8.81 -7.06
C GLY A 126 9.01 -8.35 -7.38
N GLY A 127 9.96 -8.56 -6.47
CA GLY A 127 11.36 -8.17 -6.62
C GLY A 127 11.61 -6.67 -6.64
N SER A 128 10.74 -5.86 -6.02
CA SER A 128 10.96 -4.43 -5.81
C SER A 128 10.76 -4.08 -4.34
N ALA A 129 11.61 -3.20 -3.80
CA ALA A 129 11.47 -2.68 -2.44
C ALA A 129 10.32 -1.66 -2.32
N PHE A 130 9.63 -1.68 -1.18
CA PHE A 130 8.50 -0.80 -0.85
C PHE A 130 8.66 -0.19 0.53
N PHE A 131 8.29 1.09 0.61
CA PHE A 131 7.99 1.76 1.87
C PHE A 131 6.47 1.82 2.06
N VAL A 132 5.98 1.37 3.20
CA VAL A 132 4.54 1.29 3.49
C VAL A 132 4.15 2.35 4.52
N VAL A 133 3.02 3.01 4.25
CA VAL A 133 2.42 4.01 5.15
C VAL A 133 0.98 3.61 5.43
N GLY A 134 0.63 3.44 6.70
CA GLY A 134 -0.75 3.28 7.14
C GLY A 134 -1.41 4.63 7.39
N LEU A 135 -2.61 4.84 6.83
CA LEU A 135 -3.44 6.01 7.10
C LEU A 135 -4.76 5.55 7.72
N HIS A 136 -4.96 5.91 8.98
CA HIS A 136 -6.11 5.49 9.77
C HIS A 136 -6.99 6.69 10.14
N PRO A 137 -8.33 6.64 9.97
CA PRO A 137 -9.23 7.74 10.32
C PRO A 137 -9.19 8.14 11.80
N ASN A 138 -8.92 7.20 12.72
CA ASN A 138 -8.86 7.50 14.16
C ASN A 138 -7.41 7.60 14.69
N ALA A 139 -6.46 8.02 13.84
CA ALA A 139 -5.08 8.23 14.27
C ALA A 139 -5.00 9.32 15.35
N SER A 140 -4.26 9.04 16.42
CA SER A 140 -4.07 9.91 17.58
C SER A 140 -3.28 11.18 17.25
N ARG A 141 -2.42 11.11 16.22
CA ARG A 141 -1.61 12.22 15.76
C ARG A 141 -2.36 12.98 14.67
N PRO A 142 -2.49 14.32 14.79
CA PRO A 142 -3.00 15.13 13.70
C PRO A 142 -2.10 14.95 12.46
N ALA A 143 -2.77 14.85 11.32
CA ALA A 143 -2.16 14.95 9.99
C ALA A 143 -1.43 16.29 9.78
#